data_AF-A0A1A7WV43-F1
#
_entry.id   AF-A0A1A7WV43-F1
#
_cell.length_a   1.000
_cell.length_b   1.000
_cell.length_c   1.000
_cell.angle_alpha   90.00
_cell.angle_beta   90.00
_cell.angle_gamma   90.00
#
_symmetry.space_group_name_H-M   'P 1'
#
loop_
_entity.id
_entity.type
_entity.pdbx_description
1 polymer ?
#
loop_
_entity_poly.entity_id
_entity_poly.type
_entity_poly.pdbx_seq_one_letter_code
_entity_poly.pdbx_strand_id
1 'polypeptide(L)'
;VPNHLLWLMFFYWFFHSSMNFTAELLCFGDRQFYRDWWNSETVTYFWQNWNIPVHKWCLRHFYKPLLRRGFGKMASQSAVFLLSAFFHEYLVSVPLRMFRLWAFMGMMAQLPLAWFVGRFLRGNYGNAAVWMSIIIGQPFAVLMYVHDFYVINYRQESD
;
A
#
# COMPACT_ATOMS: atom_id res chain seq x y z
N VAL A 1 17.37 -0.97 2.69
CA VAL A 1 17.28 0.23 3.58
C VAL A 1 17.04 1.53 2.80
N PRO A 2 17.83 1.91 1.77
CA PRO A 2 17.62 3.19 1.06
C PRO A 2 16.22 3.35 0.45
N ASN A 3 15.70 2.27 -0.18
CA ASN A 3 14.33 2.24 -0.72
C ASN A 3 13.25 2.56 0.32
N HIS A 4 13.40 2.03 1.53
CA HIS A 4 12.43 2.27 2.60
C HIS A 4 12.44 3.74 3.05
N LEU A 5 13.62 4.36 3.14
CA LEU A 5 13.73 5.78 3.46
C LEU A 5 13.10 6.66 2.38
N LEU A 6 13.32 6.34 1.10
CA LEU A 6 12.66 7.02 -0.02
C LEU A 6 11.14 6.90 0.08
N TRP A 7 10.62 5.71 0.44
CA TRP A 7 9.19 5.49 0.61
C TRP A 7 8.61 6.31 1.78
N LEU A 8 9.32 6.41 2.91
CA LEU A 8 8.90 7.26 4.04
C LEU A 8 8.92 8.76 3.69
N MET A 9 9.95 9.21 2.98
CA MET A 9 10.03 10.60 2.50
C MET A 9 8.92 10.91 1.50
N PHE A 10 8.64 9.99 0.57
CA PHE A 10 7.52 10.09 -0.36
C PHE A 10 6.18 10.19 0.38
N PHE A 11 5.97 9.33 1.38
CA PHE A 11 4.77 9.37 2.21
C PHE A 11 4.57 10.75 2.83
N TYR A 12 5.60 11.30 3.48
CA TYR A 12 5.53 12.62 4.10
C TYR A 12 5.31 13.73 3.07
N TRP A 13 6.12 13.76 2.01
CA TRP A 13 6.01 14.77 0.97
C TRP A 13 4.63 14.79 0.31
N PHE A 14 4.06 13.62 0.00
CA PHE A 14 2.77 13.52 -0.67
C PHE A 14 1.60 13.73 0.30
N PHE A 15 1.44 12.85 1.30
CA PHE A 15 0.25 12.84 2.16
C PHE A 15 0.26 13.95 3.21
N HIS A 16 1.43 14.33 3.72
CA HIS A 16 1.51 15.43 4.68
C HIS A 16 1.64 16.77 3.95
N SER A 17 2.71 17.00 3.19
CA SER A 17 2.97 18.34 2.64
C SER A 17 2.05 18.69 1.46
N SER A 18 2.03 17.88 0.42
CA SER A 18 1.32 18.22 -0.83
C SER A 18 -0.20 18.25 -0.66
N MET A 19 -0.77 17.28 0.06
CA MET A 19 -2.21 17.24 0.33
C MET A 19 -2.68 18.36 1.27
N ASN A 20 -1.92 18.70 2.33
CA ASN A 20 -2.29 19.85 3.17
C ASN A 20 -2.14 21.17 2.43
N PHE A 21 -1.10 21.33 1.61
CA PHE A 21 -0.96 22.52 0.77
C PHE A 21 -2.16 22.68 -0.18
N THR A 22 -2.56 21.61 -0.86
CA THR A 22 -3.74 21.61 -1.72
C THR A 22 -5.02 21.90 -0.93
N ALA A 23 -5.16 21.33 0.27
CA ALA A 23 -6.30 21.58 1.14
C ALA A 23 -6.38 23.04 1.59
N GLU A 24 -5.25 23.68 1.87
CA GLU A 24 -5.21 25.10 2.22
C GLU A 24 -5.65 25.96 1.03
N LEU A 25 -5.08 25.71 -0.16
CA LEU A 25 -5.46 26.44 -1.38
C LEU A 25 -6.94 26.32 -1.73
N LEU A 26 -7.54 25.15 -1.48
CA LEU A 26 -8.95 24.88 -1.75
C LEU A 26 -9.86 25.21 -0.57
N CYS A 27 -9.33 25.75 0.53
CA CYS A 27 -10.05 25.98 1.79
C CYS A 27 -10.79 24.72 2.29
N PHE A 28 -10.20 23.55 2.10
CA PHE A 28 -10.74 22.26 2.50
C PHE A 28 -10.44 21.95 3.97
N GLY A 29 -11.51 21.76 4.75
CA GLY A 29 -11.41 21.57 6.21
C GLY A 29 -11.07 20.14 6.67
N ASP A 30 -11.39 19.08 5.90
CA ASP A 30 -11.08 17.70 6.29
C ASP A 30 -9.64 17.34 5.92
N ARG A 31 -8.71 17.60 6.83
CA ARG A 31 -7.27 17.35 6.63
C ARG A 31 -6.82 15.98 7.11
N GLN A 32 -7.75 15.07 7.41
CA GLN A 32 -7.42 13.74 7.91
C GLN A 32 -7.03 12.76 6.79
N PHE A 33 -5.86 12.97 6.18
CA PHE A 33 -5.35 12.15 5.08
C PHE A 33 -4.72 10.82 5.53
N TYR A 34 -4.21 10.77 6.76
CA TYR A 34 -3.64 9.58 7.38
C TYR A 34 -3.83 9.64 8.91
N ARG A 35 -3.57 8.52 9.60
CA ARG A 35 -3.56 8.37 11.07
C ARG A 35 -2.21 7.79 11.53
N ASP A 36 -2.10 7.43 12.80
CA ASP A 36 -0.91 6.88 13.46
C ASP A 36 -0.56 5.45 13.01
N TRP A 37 -0.42 5.25 11.70
CA TRP A 37 -0.13 3.97 11.09
C TRP A 37 1.25 3.41 11.49
N TRP A 38 2.18 4.24 11.96
CA TRP A 38 3.50 3.79 12.45
C TRP A 38 3.41 3.00 13.76
N ASN A 39 2.36 3.22 14.55
CA ASN A 39 2.08 2.50 15.80
C ASN A 39 1.12 1.30 15.58
N SER A 40 0.91 0.88 14.33
CA SER A 40 0.01 -0.24 14.03
C SER A 40 0.51 -1.54 14.65
N GLU A 41 -0.29 -2.19 15.50
CA GLU A 41 0.00 -3.54 15.99
C GLU A 41 -0.42 -4.65 15.01
N THR A 42 -1.30 -4.31 14.06
CA THR A 42 -1.80 -5.25 13.05
C THR A 42 -1.66 -4.68 11.65
N VAL A 43 -1.40 -5.55 10.68
CA VAL A 43 -1.32 -5.19 9.25
C VAL A 43 -2.65 -4.60 8.77
N THR A 44 -3.78 -5.09 9.30
CA THR A 44 -5.11 -4.54 9.00
C THR A 44 -5.24 -3.09 9.46
N TYR A 45 -4.79 -2.75 10.67
CA TYR A 45 -4.82 -1.36 11.17
C TYR A 45 -3.93 -0.46 10.30
N PHE A 46 -2.74 -0.93 9.91
CA PHE A 46 -1.87 -0.20 9.00
C PHE A 46 -2.57 0.18 7.69
N TRP A 47 -3.16 -0.79 6.99
CA TRP A 47 -3.82 -0.56 5.69
C TRP A 47 -5.05 0.36 5.76
N GLN A 48 -5.68 0.49 6.94
CA GLN A 48 -6.82 1.39 7.15
C GLN A 48 -6.40 2.84 7.42
N ASN A 49 -5.19 3.04 7.96
CA ASN A 49 -4.75 4.32 8.51
C ASN A 49 -3.66 5.02 7.70
N TRP A 50 -2.97 4.32 6.78
CA TRP A 50 -1.92 4.92 5.97
C TRP A 50 -2.46 5.94 4.94
N ASN A 51 -3.53 5.60 4.23
CA ASN A 51 -4.15 6.41 3.18
C ASN A 51 -5.67 6.41 3.37
N ILE A 52 -6.14 7.33 4.19
CA ILE A 52 -7.56 7.44 4.57
C ILE A 52 -8.47 7.73 3.37
N PRO A 53 -8.11 8.61 2.41
CA PRO A 53 -8.95 8.87 1.24
C PRO A 53 -9.27 7.59 0.45
N VAL A 54 -8.25 6.80 0.11
CA VAL A 54 -8.43 5.53 -0.62
C VAL A 54 -9.18 4.52 0.25
N HIS A 55 -8.82 4.43 1.55
CA HIS A 55 -9.51 3.53 2.46
C HIS A 55 -11.02 3.85 2.58
N LYS A 56 -11.39 5.11 2.79
CA LYS A 56 -12.79 5.58 2.86
C LYS A 56 -13.52 5.31 1.54
N TRP A 57 -12.87 5.52 0.39
CA TRP A 57 -13.44 5.24 -0.93
C TRP A 57 -13.73 3.75 -1.10
N CYS A 58 -12.75 2.87 -0.85
CA CYS A 58 -12.91 1.41 -0.91
C CYS A 58 -13.99 0.92 0.06
N LEU A 59 -14.02 1.47 1.28
CA LEU A 59 -15.00 1.09 2.28
C LEU A 59 -16.43 1.43 1.84
N ARG A 60 -16.63 2.66 1.30
CA ARG A 60 -17.95 3.17 0.91
C ARG A 60 -18.46 2.55 -0.38
N HIS A 61 -17.61 2.42 -1.39
CA HIS A 61 -18.03 2.08 -2.75
C HIS A 61 -17.82 0.62 -3.13
N PHE A 62 -16.98 -0.10 -2.38
CA PHE A 62 -16.68 -1.50 -2.69
C PHE A 62 -17.09 -2.43 -1.55
N TYR A 63 -16.50 -2.25 -0.37
CA TYR A 63 -16.68 -3.17 0.76
C TYR A 63 -18.12 -3.19 1.30
N LYS A 64 -18.70 -2.03 1.66
CA LYS A 64 -20.07 -1.97 2.20
C LYS A 64 -21.12 -2.46 1.18
N PRO A 65 -21.06 -2.09 -0.12
CA PRO A 65 -21.96 -2.65 -1.12
C PRO A 65 -21.87 -4.17 -1.27
N LEU A 66 -20.67 -4.75 -1.24
CA LEU A 66 -20.50 -6.22 -1.28
C LEU A 66 -21.15 -6.89 -0.06
N LEU A 67 -20.92 -6.35 1.15
CA LEU A 67 -21.57 -6.86 2.36
C LEU A 67 -23.10 -6.77 2.28
N ARG A 68 -23.65 -5.66 1.78
CA ARG A 68 -25.10 -5.48 1.61
C ARG A 68 -25.71 -6.46 0.61
N ARG A 69 -24.93 -6.94 -0.37
CA ARG A 69 -25.33 -7.98 -1.33
C ARG A 69 -25.23 -9.40 -0.76
N GLY A 70 -24.86 -9.56 0.51
CA GLY A 70 -24.78 -10.86 1.19
C GLY A 70 -23.42 -11.56 1.09
N PHE A 71 -22.39 -10.90 0.55
CA PHE A 71 -21.04 -11.48 0.56
C PHE A 71 -20.46 -11.52 1.98
N GLY A 72 -19.69 -12.57 2.28
CA GLY A 72 -18.99 -12.69 3.56
C GLY A 72 -17.92 -11.61 3.77
N LYS A 73 -17.54 -11.37 5.03
CA LYS A 73 -16.49 -10.39 5.39
C LYS A 73 -15.16 -10.69 4.71
N MET A 74 -14.73 -11.95 4.77
CA MET A 74 -13.46 -12.40 4.17
C MET A 74 -13.47 -12.23 2.65
N ALA A 75 -14.55 -12.66 1.98
CA ALA A 75 -14.71 -12.47 0.53
C ALA A 75 -14.69 -10.98 0.14
N SER A 76 -15.37 -10.12 0.90
CA SER A 76 -15.40 -8.68 0.66
C SER A 76 -14.04 -8.02 0.89
N GLN A 77 -13.28 -8.47 1.89
CA GLN A 77 -11.90 -8.02 2.12
C GLN A 77 -10.97 -8.46 0.99
N SER A 78 -11.01 -9.74 0.61
CA SER A 78 -10.22 -10.28 -0.52
C SER A 78 -10.51 -9.53 -1.81
N ALA A 79 -11.77 -9.18 -2.08
CA ALA A 79 -12.15 -8.41 -3.25
C ALA A 79 -11.54 -6.99 -3.24
N VAL A 80 -11.52 -6.29 -2.10
CA VAL A 80 -10.85 -4.99 -1.97
C VAL A 80 -9.34 -5.12 -2.20
N PHE A 81 -8.71 -6.17 -1.66
CA PHE A 81 -7.29 -6.44 -1.87
C PHE A 81 -6.97 -6.77 -3.33
N LEU A 82 -7.81 -7.53 -4.02
CA LEU A 82 -7.67 -7.82 -5.45
C LEU A 82 -7.77 -6.53 -6.29
N LEU A 83 -8.74 -5.67 -5.98
CA LEU A 83 -8.87 -4.37 -6.65
C LEU A 83 -7.63 -3.50 -6.42
N SER A 84 -7.12 -3.48 -5.19
CA SER A 84 -5.88 -2.77 -4.85
C SER A 84 -4.68 -3.35 -5.62
N ALA A 85 -4.53 -4.67 -5.64
CA ALA A 85 -3.45 -5.37 -6.35
C ALA A 85 -3.46 -5.05 -7.85
N PHE A 86 -4.65 -5.01 -8.47
CA PHE A 86 -4.80 -4.59 -9.86
C PHE A 86 -4.27 -3.18 -10.10
N PHE A 87 -4.65 -2.19 -9.28
CA PHE A 87 -4.16 -0.82 -9.43
C PHE A 87 -2.66 -0.69 -9.18
N HIS A 88 -2.10 -1.43 -8.21
CA HIS A 88 -0.65 -1.41 -7.95
C HIS A 88 0.13 -1.97 -9.14
N GLU A 89 -0.32 -3.09 -9.71
CA GLU A 89 0.30 -3.62 -10.92
C GLU A 89 0.14 -2.66 -12.09
N TYR A 90 -1.06 -2.11 -12.31
CA TYR A 90 -1.31 -1.17 -13.41
C TYR A 90 -0.42 0.08 -13.33
N LEU A 91 -0.32 0.71 -12.16
CA LEU A 91 0.45 1.94 -11.97
C LEU A 91 1.97 1.71 -12.11
N VAL A 92 2.48 0.51 -11.84
CA VAL A 92 3.90 0.20 -11.97
C VAL A 92 4.24 -0.36 -13.35
N SER A 93 3.44 -1.30 -13.86
CA SER A 93 3.71 -2.03 -15.10
C SER A 93 3.52 -1.18 -16.36
N VAL A 94 2.51 -0.32 -16.41
CA VAL A 94 2.18 0.45 -17.62
C VAL A 94 3.23 1.53 -17.92
N PRO A 95 3.65 2.39 -16.97
CA PRO A 95 4.68 3.40 -17.24
C PRO A 95 6.03 2.79 -17.60
N LEU A 96 6.40 1.67 -16.96
CA LEU A 96 7.66 0.96 -17.21
C LEU A 96 7.57 0.02 -18.42
N ARG A 97 6.37 -0.21 -18.97
CA ARG A 97 6.08 -1.17 -20.04
C ARG A 97 6.56 -2.60 -19.71
N MET A 98 6.48 -2.99 -18.44
CA MET A 98 6.95 -4.29 -17.94
C MET A 98 5.84 -4.98 -17.16
N PHE A 99 5.34 -6.11 -17.66
CA PHE A 99 4.28 -6.88 -17.01
C PHE A 99 4.85 -8.14 -16.37
N ARG A 100 5.17 -8.08 -15.06
CA ARG A 100 5.80 -9.18 -14.31
C ARG A 100 4.97 -9.72 -13.14
N LEU A 101 3.85 -9.06 -12.80
CA LEU A 101 2.94 -9.43 -11.70
C LEU A 101 3.56 -9.45 -10.29
N TRP A 102 4.74 -8.86 -10.08
CA TRP A 102 5.39 -8.87 -8.75
C TRP A 102 4.65 -7.97 -7.75
N ALA A 103 4.15 -6.81 -8.21
CA ALA A 103 3.40 -5.89 -7.34
C ALA A 103 2.04 -6.51 -6.98
N PHE A 104 1.39 -7.16 -7.95
CA PHE A 104 0.16 -7.94 -7.72
C PHE A 104 0.36 -9.04 -6.66
N MET A 105 1.36 -9.90 -6.86
CA MET A 105 1.66 -11.01 -5.94
C MET A 105 2.04 -10.50 -4.55
N GLY A 106 2.84 -9.43 -4.48
CA GLY A 106 3.18 -8.78 -3.22
C GLY A 106 1.96 -8.28 -2.45
N MET A 107 0.90 -7.84 -3.13
CA MET A 107 -0.33 -7.35 -2.50
C MET A 107 -1.17 -8.52 -2.01
N MET A 108 -1.28 -9.57 -2.81
CA MET A 108 -2.01 -10.77 -2.42
C MET A 108 -1.35 -11.49 -1.23
N ALA A 109 -0.02 -11.46 -1.13
CA ALA A 109 0.73 -12.00 0.00
C ALA A 109 0.48 -11.25 1.32
N GLN A 110 -0.07 -10.02 1.28
CA GLN A 110 -0.42 -9.28 2.50
C GLN A 110 -1.63 -9.88 3.23
N LEU A 111 -2.55 -10.56 2.53
CA LEU A 111 -3.70 -11.21 3.15
C LEU A 111 -3.30 -12.33 4.14
N PRO A 112 -2.51 -13.35 3.74
CA PRO A 112 -2.05 -14.38 4.67
C PRO A 112 -1.13 -13.79 5.74
N LEU A 113 -0.31 -12.79 5.40
CA LEU A 113 0.54 -12.10 6.38
C LEU A 113 -0.31 -11.40 7.45
N ALA A 114 -1.37 -10.69 7.06
CA ALA A 114 -2.26 -10.00 7.99
C ALA A 114 -2.97 -10.98 8.93
N TRP A 115 -3.40 -12.14 8.41
CA TRP A 115 -3.96 -13.21 9.22
C TRP A 115 -2.93 -13.78 10.20
N PHE A 116 -1.70 -14.05 9.74
CA PHE A 116 -0.63 -14.57 10.57
C PHE A 116 -0.25 -13.60 11.70
N VAL A 117 0.06 -12.34 11.36
CA VAL A 117 0.44 -11.31 12.35
C VAL A 117 -0.69 -11.11 13.35
N GLY A 118 -1.94 -11.01 12.90
CA GLY A 118 -3.09 -10.83 13.79
C GLY A 118 -3.38 -12.05 14.69
N ARG A 119 -2.99 -13.27 14.28
CA ARG A 119 -3.22 -14.49 15.04
C ARG A 119 -2.11 -14.77 16.05
N PHE A 120 -0.85 -14.52 15.69
CA PHE A 120 0.32 -14.98 16.42
C PHE A 120 1.12 -13.87 17.13
N LEU A 121 1.02 -12.61 16.68
CA LEU A 121 1.79 -11.50 17.24
C LEU A 121 0.86 -10.47 17.90
N ARG A 122 1.33 -9.84 18.99
CA ARG A 122 0.56 -8.84 19.75
C ARG A 122 1.48 -7.73 20.26
N GLY A 123 0.94 -6.53 20.46
CA GLY A 123 1.69 -5.39 20.99
C GLY A 123 2.88 -5.01 20.10
N ASN A 124 4.01 -4.73 20.75
CA ASN A 124 5.25 -4.31 20.10
C ASN A 124 5.77 -5.32 19.06
N TYR A 125 5.55 -6.62 19.24
CA TYR A 125 5.94 -7.64 18.26
C TYR A 125 5.08 -7.59 16.99
N GLY A 126 3.79 -7.26 17.15
CA GLY A 126 2.91 -7.00 16.01
C GLY A 126 3.35 -5.75 15.24
N ASN A 127 3.71 -4.69 15.97
CA ASN A 127 4.27 -3.48 15.37
C ASN A 127 5.58 -3.74 14.61
N ALA A 128 6.51 -4.49 15.21
CA ALA A 128 7.74 -4.88 14.54
C ALA A 128 7.47 -5.68 13.25
N ALA A 129 6.48 -6.59 13.26
CA ALA A 129 6.09 -7.32 12.06
C ALA A 129 5.48 -6.43 10.97
N VAL A 130 4.68 -5.43 11.34
CA VAL A 130 4.19 -4.41 10.40
C VAL A 130 5.36 -3.66 9.76
N TRP A 131 6.32 -3.19 10.56
CA TRP A 131 7.52 -2.52 10.03
C TRP A 131 8.32 -3.41 9.07
N MET A 132 8.56 -4.67 9.44
CA MET A 132 9.21 -5.64 8.56
C MET A 132 8.44 -5.83 7.25
N SER A 133 7.11 -5.88 7.31
CA SER A 133 6.25 -5.99 6.11
C SER A 133 6.35 -4.79 5.19
N ILE A 134 6.56 -3.58 5.72
CA ILE A 134 6.72 -2.35 4.93
C ILE A 134 8.12 -2.31 4.28
N ILE A 135 9.15 -2.81 4.96
CA ILE A 135 10.52 -2.83 4.44
C ILE A 135 10.66 -3.84 3.29
N ILE A 136 10.10 -5.05 3.45
CA ILE A 136 10.29 -6.18 2.53
C ILE A 136 9.12 -6.36 1.56
N GLY A 137 7.95 -5.81 1.85
CA GLY A 137 6.73 -6.03 1.07
C GLY A 137 6.63 -5.16 -0.18
N GLN A 138 5.54 -4.39 -0.26
CA GLN A 138 5.18 -3.65 -1.47
C GLN A 138 6.27 -2.70 -2.01
N PRO A 139 6.94 -1.89 -1.18
CA PRO A 139 7.99 -0.99 -1.68
C PRO A 139 9.16 -1.74 -2.33
N PHE A 140 9.47 -2.96 -1.88
CA PHE A 140 10.51 -3.79 -2.48
C PHE A 140 10.08 -4.31 -3.85
N ALA A 141 8.82 -4.70 -4.02
CA ALA A 141 8.30 -5.10 -5.33
C ALA A 141 8.46 -3.98 -6.37
N VAL A 142 8.10 -2.74 -6.01
CA VAL A 142 8.28 -1.56 -6.88
C VAL A 142 9.76 -1.33 -7.20
N LEU A 143 10.66 -1.46 -6.22
CA LEU A 143 12.09 -1.34 -6.42
C LEU A 143 12.60 -2.34 -7.47
N MET A 144 12.16 -3.60 -7.42
CA MET A 144 12.57 -4.62 -8.39
C MET A 144 12.18 -4.23 -9.83
N TYR A 145 10.98 -3.64 -10.03
CA TYR A 145 10.58 -3.14 -11.34
C TYR A 145 11.49 -2.00 -11.83
N VAL A 146 11.73 -1.01 -10.99
CA VAL A 146 12.56 0.15 -11.36
C VAL A 146 14.01 -0.27 -11.61
N HIS A 147 14.54 -1.18 -10.80
CA HIS A 147 15.88 -1.74 -10.96
C HIS A 147 16.01 -2.46 -12.31
N ASP A 148 15.08 -3.34 -12.65
CA ASP A 148 15.16 -4.08 -13.91
C ASP A 148 14.93 -3.19 -15.12
N PHE A 149 14.05 -2.19 -15.02
CA PHE A 149 13.94 -1.16 -16.04
C PHE A 149 15.26 -0.43 -16.25
N TYR A 150 15.92 -0.01 -15.16
CA TYR A 150 17.21 0.69 -15.24
C TYR A 150 18.30 -0.19 -15.87
N VAL A 151 18.41 -1.45 -15.46
CA VAL A 151 19.39 -2.39 -15.99
C VAL A 151 19.17 -2.64 -17.48
N ILE A 152 17.93 -2.85 -17.92
CA ILE A 152 17.61 -3.13 -19.33
C ILE A 152 17.93 -1.91 -20.21
N ASN A 153 17.59 -0.70 -19.78
CA ASN A 153 17.70 0.49 -20.63
C ASN A 153 19.07 1.17 -20.58
N TYR A 154 19.79 1.11 -19.45
CA TYR A 154 21.00 1.92 -19.25
C TYR A 154 22.27 1.11 -19.03
N ARG A 155 22.18 -0.18 -18.69
CA ARG A 155 23.37 -1.01 -18.46
C ARG A 155 23.84 -1.73 -19.72
N GLN A 156 22.96 -1.96 -20.69
CA GLN A 156 23.34 -2.56 -21.98
C GLN A 156 24.05 -1.58 -22.93
N GLU A 157 23.94 -0.26 -22.72
CA GLU A 157 24.67 0.74 -23.52
C GLU A 157 26.10 1.00 -23.02
N SER A 158 26.47 0.45 -21.85
CA SER A 158 27.77 0.69 -21.20
C SER A 158 28.80 -0.44 -21.35
N ASP A 159 28.42 -1.56 -21.98
CA ASP A 159 29.30 -2.68 -22.35
C ASP A 159 29.50 -2.72 -23.88
#